data_AF-A0A5K0ZE62-F1
#
_entry.id   AF-A0A5K0ZE62-F1
#
_cell.length_a   1.000
_cell.length_b   1.000
_cell.length_c   1.000
_cell.angle_alpha   90.00
_cell.angle_beta   90.00
_cell.angle_gamma   90.00
#
_symmetry.space_group_name_H-M   'P 1'
#
loop_
_entity.id
_entity.type
_entity.pdbx_description
1 polymer ?
#
loop_
_entity_poly.entity_id
_entity_poly.type
_entity_poly.pdbx_seq_one_letter_code
_entity_poly.pdbx_strand_id
1 'polypeptide(L)' 'GLLELYLQENSFAGHLPLGLKNFTMMIDMDISANKLSGELPASLSKLP' A
#
# COMPACT_ATOMS: atom_id res chain seq x y z
N GLY A 1 -13.27 6.54 6.34
CA GLY A 1 -11.93 5.92 6.47
C GLY A 1 -11.89 4.73 5.54
N LEU A 2 -10.75 4.49 4.90
CA LEU A 2 -10.54 3.27 4.12
C LEU A 2 -10.10 2.16 5.08
N LEU A 3 -10.76 1.01 5.04
CA LEU A 3 -10.46 -0.13 5.92
C LEU A 3 -9.62 -1.18 5.20
N GLU A 4 -9.93 -1.43 3.93
CA GLU A 4 -9.32 -2.50 3.13
C GLU A 4 -8.92 -1.94 1.76
N LEU A 5 -7.78 -2.40 1.23
CA LEU A 5 -7.32 -2.07 -0.11
C LEU A 5 -6.80 -3.31 -0.83
N TYR A 6 -7.55 -3.77 -1.84
CA TYR A 6 -7.18 -4.91 -2.68
C TYR A 6 -6.88 -4.42 -4.10
N LEU A 7 -5.61 -4.47 -4.47
CA LEU A 7 -5.07 -4.08 -5.77
C LEU A 7 -4.19 -5.19 -6.37
N GLN A 8 -4.25 -6.39 -5.82
CA GLN A 8 -3.48 -7.53 -6.30
C GLN A 8 -3.77 -7.85 -7.77
N GLU A 9 -2.80 -8.45 -8.44
CA GLU A 9 -2.91 -8.90 -9.84
C GLU A 9 -3.16 -7.77 -10.85
N ASN A 10 -2.54 -6.61 -10.63
CA ASN A 10 -2.56 -5.49 -11.56
C ASN A 10 -1.18 -5.28 -12.21
N SER A 11 -1.11 -4.31 -13.12
CA SER A 11 0.13 -3.88 -13.76
C SER A 11 0.68 -2.56 -13.19
N PHE A 12 0.35 -2.22 -11.93
CA PHE A 12 0.88 -1.01 -11.30
C PHE A 12 2.40 -1.12 -11.15
N ALA A 13 3.10 -0.01 -11.41
CA ALA A 13 4.56 0.04 -11.41
C ALA A 13 5.08 1.29 -10.71
N GLY A 14 6.33 1.23 -10.26
CA GLY A 14 6.97 2.31 -9.53
C GLY A 14 6.78 2.22 -8.02
N HIS A 15 6.98 3.34 -7.34
CA HIS A 15 7.04 3.40 -5.88
C HIS A 15 5.66 3.53 -5.24
N LEU A 16 5.52 2.97 -4.04
CA LEU A 16 4.35 3.23 -3.21
C LEU A 16 4.33 4.71 -2.78
N PRO A 17 3.18 5.40 -2.90
CA PRO A 17 3.09 6.81 -2.55
C PRO A 17 3.17 7.02 -1.04
N LEU A 18 3.84 8.10 -0.61
CA LEU A 18 3.89 8.51 0.80
C LEU A 18 2.50 8.85 1.39
N GLY A 19 1.50 9.03 0.53
CA GLY A 19 0.11 9.27 0.91
C GLY A 19 -0.58 8.09 1.60
N LEU A 20 -0.02 6.88 1.53
CA LEU A 20 -0.54 5.69 2.24
C LEU A 20 -0.62 5.92 3.76
N LYS A 21 0.19 6.83 4.31
CA LYS A 21 0.13 7.24 5.72
C LYS A 21 -1.23 7.80 6.16
N ASN A 22 -2.02 8.31 5.21
CA ASN A 22 -3.33 8.92 5.51
C ASN A 22 -4.41 7.86 5.74
N PHE A 23 -4.14 6.58 5.44
CA PHE A 23 -5.05 5.48 5.68
C PHE A 23 -4.93 4.95 7.11
N THR A 24 -5.22 5.80 8.08
CA THR A 24 -5.04 5.54 9.53
C THR A 24 -5.99 4.48 10.12
N MET A 25 -7.01 4.06 9.38
CA MET A 25 -7.97 3.03 9.78
C MET A 25 -7.85 1.75 8.97
N MET A 26 -6.83 1.64 8.10
CA MET A 26 -6.63 0.47 7.26
C MET A 26 -6.16 -0.71 8.10
N ILE A 27 -6.82 -1.85 7.92
CA ILE A 27 -6.56 -3.11 8.63
C ILE A 27 -6.05 -4.20 7.68
N ASP A 28 -6.31 -4.07 6.39
CA ASP A 28 -5.84 -5.02 5.39
C ASP A 28 -5.45 -4.31 4.08
N MET A 29 -4.38 -4.79 3.47
CA MET A 29 -3.88 -4.30 2.20
C MET A 29 -3.21 -5.46 1.45
N ASP A 30 -3.72 -5.74 0.25
CA ASP A 30 -3.05 -6.61 -0.71
C ASP A 30 -2.72 -5.84 -1.99
N ILE A 31 -1.43 -5.68 -2.23
CA ILE A 31 -0.86 -5.05 -3.43
C ILE A 31 0.06 -6.03 -4.18
N SER A 32 -0.02 -7.31 -3.84
CA SER A 32 0.81 -8.37 -4.40
C SER A 32 0.58 -8.55 -5.91
N ALA A 33 1.47 -9.28 -6.58
CA ALA A 33 1.38 -9.51 -8.02
C ALA A 33 1.24 -8.22 -8.87
N ASN A 34 1.95 -7.15 -8.46
CA ASN A 34 2.17 -5.93 -9.23
C ASN A 34 3.66 -5.77 -9.60
N LYS A 35 3.99 -4.73 -10.38
CA LYS A 35 5.36 -4.36 -10.77
C LYS A 35 5.90 -3.20 -9.90
N LEU A 36 5.46 -3.13 -8.65
CA LEU A 36 5.90 -2.11 -7.69
C LEU A 36 7.38 -2.31 -7.35
N SER A 37 8.10 -1.20 -7.17
CA SER A 37 9.54 -1.20 -6.96
C SER A 37 9.99 -0.06 -6.04
N GLY A 38 11.25 -0.15 -5.59
CA GLY A 38 11.85 0.79 -4.65
C GLY A 38 11.52 0.51 -3.18
N GLU A 39 11.85 1.45 -2.31
CA GLU A 39 11.74 1.26 -0.87
C GLU A 39 10.29 1.31 -0.39
N LEU A 40 9.94 0.44 0.55
CA LEU A 40 8.68 0.53 1.27
C LEU A 40 8.68 1.81 2.13
N PRO A 41 7.71 2.72 1.97
CA PRO A 41 7.58 3.88 2.83
C PRO A 41 7.58 3.49 4.31
N ALA A 42 8.37 4.18 5.14
CA ALA A 42 8.37 3.99 6.60
C ALA A 42 7.02 4.30 7.27
N SER A 43 6.05 4.85 6.53
CA SER A 43 4.66 4.96 6.99
C SER A 43 3.92 3.63 7.02
N LEU A 44 4.34 2.63 6.22
CA LEU A 44 3.71 1.30 6.20
C LEU A 44 4.00 0.50 7.47
N SER A 45 5.13 0.74 8.14
CA SER A 45 5.43 0.13 9.44
C SER A 45 4.54 0.65 10.58
N LYS A 46 3.68 1.64 10.30
CA LYS A 46 2.69 2.17 11.24
C LYS A 46 1.29 1.63 11.00
N LEU A 47 1.09 0.78 9.99
CA LEU A 47 -0.15 0.00 9.87
C LEU A 47 -0.15 -1.04 11.01
N PRO A 48 -1.28 -1.20 11.72
CA PRO A 48 -1.37 -2.07 12.90
C PRO A 48 -1.13 -3.54 12.60
#